data_AF-A0A0V8M3W8-F1
#
_entry.id   AF-A0A0V8M3W8-F1
#
_cell.length_a   1.000
_cell.length_b   1.000
_cell.length_c   1.000
_cell.angle_alpha   90.00
_cell.angle_beta   90.00
_cell.angle_gamma   90.00
#
_symmetry.space_group_name_H-M   'P 1'
#
loop_
_entity.id
_entity.type
_entity.pdbx_description
1 polymer ?
#
loop_
_entity_poly.entity_id
_entity_poly.type
_entity_poly.pdbx_seq_one_letter_code
_entity_poly.pdbx_strand_id
1 'polypeptide(L)'
;MEKFHSTVSRRDFMKGLGLAGAGLGAAAAAAPVFHDLDEAASAPVAGGFRRPWWVKEREYEDPTCEVDWNQIERSDNSWTMHGVRNGVKGGYLFAGQKYLDWQKEGSDLAFNGVKNNEPGLTLRDMALEGGASPLLMGLNKVVNFVLPEIDQNEVLAQFGFTAAAWPNASSFWVASAPPDFWGVSKWQGTPEENSRMLRSAMRFFGASEVRFAELNEKTKKLIFTHHVHNTPIVFEDVDRAYEVAGQKFVLPDKPLYIISVAIQMSKEMYRQGNAGIRFAANNMRYRLNNVVQVATQSFLKGIGYQGIGYPSESLFHGMMPSQADAILTGFAEMARNNNYCISPEFGTVVGYYSILTDLPLAPDKPIDAGYFRFCHTCRKCAEACPSQAISFDSEPSWEIPPSSVDPAKETKYSTPGKKVFHTDSPACYSRWIGLHGCARCMGTCVFNTNMKAMVHDVVRATVGTTGLFNGFLWNADKAFGYGLVPPEKWEEWWDKDYPVLGQDSTIGSYYGGY
;
A
#
# COMPACT_ATOMS: atom_id res chain seq x y z
N MET A 1 -41.91 28.16 -24.76
CA MET A 1 -40.50 27.72 -24.73
C MET A 1 -39.63 28.96 -24.81
N GLU A 2 -39.27 29.52 -23.66
CA GLU A 2 -38.32 30.63 -23.60
C GLU A 2 -36.89 30.06 -23.64
N LYS A 3 -36.11 30.52 -24.62
CA LYS A 3 -34.70 30.15 -24.79
C LYS A 3 -33.86 30.91 -23.77
N PHE A 4 -33.28 30.21 -22.81
CA PHE A 4 -32.15 30.73 -22.04
C PHE A 4 -30.84 30.36 -22.75
N HIS A 5 -30.25 31.30 -23.49
CA HIS A 5 -28.83 31.26 -23.82
C HIS A 5 -28.13 32.31 -22.94
N SER A 6 -27.38 31.84 -21.93
CA SER A 6 -26.49 32.68 -21.15
C SER A 6 -25.27 33.05 -22.00
N THR A 7 -25.10 34.33 -22.33
CA THR A 7 -23.92 34.87 -23.00
C THR A 7 -22.88 35.30 -21.98
N VAL A 8 -22.25 34.33 -21.31
CA VAL A 8 -20.99 34.61 -20.61
C VAL A 8 -19.87 34.47 -21.64
N SER A 9 -19.17 35.56 -21.94
CA SER A 9 -18.01 35.49 -22.84
C SER A 9 -16.89 34.68 -22.17
N ARG A 10 -16.04 34.01 -22.96
CA ARG A 10 -14.86 33.27 -22.47
C ARG A 10 -14.01 34.12 -21.52
N ARG A 11 -13.94 35.44 -21.73
CA ARG A 11 -13.21 36.39 -20.89
C ARG A 11 -13.87 36.61 -19.54
N ASP A 12 -15.20 36.64 -19.48
CA ASP A 12 -15.95 36.87 -18.25
C ASP A 12 -16.04 35.61 -17.40
N PHE A 13 -16.09 34.43 -18.03
CA PHE A 13 -15.96 33.14 -17.35
C PHE A 13 -14.60 32.99 -16.66
N MET A 14 -13.50 33.32 -17.36
CA MET A 14 -12.14 33.27 -16.80
C MET A 14 -11.91 34.29 -15.67
N LYS A 15 -12.57 35.46 -15.71
CA LYS A 15 -12.58 36.42 -14.61
C LYS A 15 -13.35 35.90 -13.39
N GLY A 16 -14.45 35.18 -13.60
CA GLY A 16 -15.25 34.57 -12.53
C GLY A 16 -14.54 33.45 -11.76
N LEU A 17 -13.57 32.78 -12.39
CA LEU A 17 -12.73 31.74 -11.77
C LEU A 17 -11.57 32.28 -10.91
N GLY A 18 -11.41 33.61 -10.79
CA GLY A 18 -10.35 34.21 -9.96
C GLY A 18 -8.92 34.10 -10.49
N LEU A 19 -8.73 33.55 -11.71
CA LEU A 19 -7.42 33.34 -12.34
C LEU A 19 -6.73 34.62 -12.86
N ALA A 20 -7.31 35.80 -12.61
CA ALA A 20 -6.71 37.10 -12.94
C ALA A 20 -6.43 37.97 -11.70
N GLY A 21 -6.59 37.45 -10.48
CA GLY A 21 -6.56 38.30 -9.28
C GLY A 21 -6.13 37.59 -8.01
N ALA A 22 -4.89 37.13 -7.93
CA ALA A 22 -4.18 36.94 -6.66
C ALA A 22 -2.66 36.96 -6.89
N GLY A 23 -2.01 38.08 -6.51
CA GLY A 23 -0.57 38.12 -6.23
C GLY A 23 0.39 38.52 -7.35
N LEU A 24 0.27 39.74 -7.90
CA LEU A 24 1.35 40.33 -8.71
C LEU A 24 2.31 41.13 -7.82
N GLY A 25 3.32 40.43 -7.30
CA GLY A 25 4.56 40.99 -6.79
C GLY A 25 5.72 40.09 -7.23
N ALA A 26 6.44 40.49 -8.27
CA ALA A 26 7.75 39.97 -8.74
C ALA A 26 7.92 38.48 -9.14
N ALA A 27 6.89 37.63 -9.17
CA ALA A 27 7.02 36.21 -9.56
C ALA A 27 6.31 35.80 -10.89
N ALA A 28 5.99 36.74 -11.77
CA ALA A 28 5.18 36.46 -12.97
C ALA A 28 5.97 35.89 -14.18
N ALA A 29 7.29 35.71 -14.09
CA ALA A 29 8.09 35.23 -15.23
C ALA A 29 8.13 33.69 -15.37
N ALA A 30 7.50 32.93 -14.46
CA ALA A 30 7.60 31.47 -14.43
C ALA A 30 6.24 30.75 -14.22
N ALA A 31 5.11 31.43 -14.38
CA ALA A 31 3.81 30.77 -14.29
C ALA A 31 3.42 30.20 -15.68
N PRO A 32 3.04 28.90 -15.78
CA PRO A 32 2.57 28.34 -17.04
C PRO A 32 1.31 29.06 -17.52
N VAL A 33 1.34 29.52 -18.78
CA VAL A 33 0.19 30.10 -19.47
C VAL A 33 -0.61 28.93 -20.05
N PHE A 34 -1.83 28.70 -19.53
CA PHE A 34 -2.74 27.71 -20.09
C PHE A 34 -3.60 28.32 -21.18
N HIS A 35 -3.70 27.66 -22.33
CA HIS A 35 -4.49 28.11 -23.48
C HIS A 35 -5.96 27.71 -23.38
N ASP A 36 -6.29 26.62 -22.70
CA ASP A 36 -7.66 26.23 -22.40
C ASP A 36 -7.81 25.48 -21.07
N LEU A 37 -9.04 25.08 -20.76
CA LEU A 37 -9.38 24.37 -19.52
C LEU A 37 -8.87 22.94 -19.52
N ASP A 38 -8.72 22.33 -20.70
CA ASP A 38 -8.20 20.97 -20.82
C ASP A 38 -6.70 21.00 -20.54
N GLU A 39 -5.96 21.99 -21.05
CA GLU A 39 -4.54 22.22 -20.75
C GLU A 39 -4.32 22.62 -19.29
N ALA A 40 -5.19 23.43 -18.69
CA ALA A 40 -5.14 23.73 -17.26
C ALA A 40 -5.49 22.50 -16.39
N ALA A 41 -6.39 21.63 -16.86
CA ALA A 41 -6.78 20.40 -16.17
C ALA A 41 -5.77 19.26 -16.39
N SER A 42 -5.06 19.24 -17.51
CA SER A 42 -3.99 18.30 -17.83
C SER A 42 -2.61 18.84 -17.48
N ALA A 43 -2.53 20.07 -16.99
CA ALA A 43 -1.31 20.69 -16.53
C ALA A 43 -0.64 19.78 -15.50
N PRO A 44 0.66 19.50 -15.62
CA PRO A 44 1.38 18.83 -14.56
C PRO A 44 1.19 19.64 -13.27
N VAL A 45 0.51 19.06 -12.28
CA VAL A 45 0.68 19.52 -10.90
C VAL A 45 2.16 19.33 -10.63
N ALA A 46 2.87 20.43 -10.37
CA ALA A 46 4.32 20.41 -10.19
C ALA A 46 4.72 19.27 -9.23
N GLY A 47 5.28 18.19 -9.78
CA GLY A 47 5.81 17.05 -9.02
C GLY A 47 4.84 16.05 -8.39
N GLY A 48 3.51 16.19 -8.50
CA GLY A 48 2.57 15.47 -7.62
C GLY A 48 1.42 14.69 -8.29
N PHE A 49 0.84 13.76 -7.52
CA PHE A 49 -0.47 13.15 -7.83
C PHE A 49 -1.59 14.15 -7.53
N ARG A 50 -2.48 14.39 -8.49
CA ARG A 50 -3.60 15.34 -8.31
C ARG A 50 -4.63 14.72 -7.35
N ARG A 51 -4.89 15.40 -6.23
CA ARG A 51 -5.93 15.01 -5.26
C ARG A 51 -7.13 15.96 -5.33
N PRO A 52 -8.32 15.52 -4.87
CA PRO A 52 -9.46 16.41 -4.65
C PRO A 52 -9.13 17.51 -3.63
N TRP A 53 -9.76 18.68 -3.76
CA TRP A 53 -9.51 19.87 -2.93
C TRP A 53 -9.71 19.67 -1.42
N TRP A 54 -10.50 18.67 -1.02
CA TRP A 54 -10.82 18.37 0.38
C TRP A 54 -9.78 17.45 1.04
N VAL A 55 -8.83 16.89 0.28
CA VAL A 55 -7.66 16.21 0.83
C VAL A 55 -6.55 17.25 0.98
N LYS A 56 -6.16 17.53 2.23
CA LYS A 56 -5.19 18.56 2.55
C LYS A 56 -3.83 17.93 2.81
N GLU A 57 -2.76 18.55 2.33
CA GLU A 57 -1.42 18.20 2.78
C GLU A 57 -1.18 18.68 4.20
N ARG A 58 -0.34 17.95 4.93
CA ARG A 58 0.15 18.32 6.25
C ARG A 58 1.64 18.63 6.20
N GLU A 59 2.18 19.08 7.32
CA GLU A 59 3.62 19.21 7.47
C GLU A 59 4.31 17.86 7.35
N TYR A 60 5.54 17.87 6.82
CA TYR A 60 6.32 16.65 6.62
C TYR A 60 6.51 15.93 7.97
N GLU A 61 6.28 14.62 7.99
CA GLU A 61 6.34 13.76 9.20
C GLU A 61 5.32 14.09 10.32
N ASP A 62 4.30 14.89 10.03
CA ASP A 62 3.17 15.18 10.92
C ASP A 62 1.85 14.58 10.38
N PRO A 63 1.60 13.27 10.60
CA PRO A 63 0.35 12.64 10.20
C PRO A 63 -0.82 13.03 11.12
N THR A 64 -2.04 12.62 10.77
CA THR A 64 -3.23 12.95 11.57
C THR A 64 -3.32 12.21 12.92
N CYS A 65 -2.62 11.09 13.08
CA CYS A 65 -2.41 10.47 14.40
C CYS A 65 -1.18 11.09 15.08
N GLU A 66 -1.29 11.42 16.36
CA GLU A 66 -0.16 11.99 17.11
C GLU A 66 0.97 10.96 17.24
N VAL A 67 2.21 11.40 16.98
CA VAL A 67 3.42 10.57 17.08
C VAL A 67 4.44 11.27 17.97
N ASP A 68 4.93 10.57 18.98
CA ASP A 68 6.08 11.00 19.78
C ASP A 68 7.33 10.29 19.27
N TRP A 69 8.04 10.97 18.38
CA TRP A 69 9.27 10.46 17.77
C TRP A 69 10.38 10.15 18.77
N ASN A 70 10.35 10.67 20.01
CA ASN A 70 11.34 10.33 21.04
C ASN A 70 11.12 8.93 21.62
N GLN A 71 9.88 8.43 21.59
CA GLN A 71 9.54 7.06 22.02
C GLN A 71 9.61 6.04 20.87
N ILE A 72 9.68 6.51 19.62
CA ILE A 72 9.84 5.63 18.46
C ILE A 72 11.29 5.17 18.37
N GLU A 73 11.47 3.86 18.34
CA GLU A 73 12.73 3.15 18.14
C GLU A 73 12.56 2.08 17.06
N ARG A 74 13.67 1.64 16.46
CA ARG A 74 13.69 0.53 15.51
C ARG A 74 13.16 -0.74 16.18
N SER A 75 12.08 -1.29 15.65
CA SER A 75 11.46 -2.50 16.21
C SER A 75 12.01 -3.79 15.62
N ASP A 76 11.96 -4.88 16.37
CA ASP A 76 12.27 -6.22 15.89
C ASP A 76 11.00 -6.87 15.31
N ASN A 77 10.97 -7.10 13.99
CA ASN A 77 9.78 -7.61 13.29
C ASN A 77 9.47 -9.08 13.64
N SER A 78 10.42 -9.82 14.22
CA SER A 78 10.20 -11.20 14.64
C SER A 78 9.22 -11.33 15.82
N TRP A 79 8.93 -10.24 16.54
CA TRP A 79 7.91 -10.19 17.61
C TRP A 79 6.47 -10.03 17.11
N THR A 80 6.28 -9.72 15.83
CA THR A 80 4.95 -9.61 15.26
C THR A 80 4.28 -10.98 15.12
N MET A 81 2.97 -10.98 14.88
CA MET A 81 2.20 -12.23 14.74
C MET A 81 2.66 -13.08 13.56
N HIS A 82 3.27 -12.47 12.54
CA HIS A 82 3.87 -13.19 11.43
C HIS A 82 5.15 -13.95 11.80
N GLY A 83 5.86 -13.52 12.86
CA GLY A 83 6.97 -14.28 13.43
C GLY A 83 6.54 -15.62 14.03
N VAL A 84 5.29 -15.77 14.49
CA VAL A 84 4.76 -17.05 15.02
C VAL A 84 4.82 -18.14 13.94
N ARG A 85 4.39 -17.80 12.72
CA ARG A 85 4.36 -18.74 11.58
C ARG A 85 5.76 -19.26 11.22
N ASN A 86 6.78 -18.45 11.51
CA ASN A 86 8.17 -18.76 11.23
C ASN A 86 8.87 -19.46 12.40
N GLY A 87 8.14 -19.78 13.48
CA GLY A 87 8.72 -20.43 14.67
C GLY A 87 9.67 -19.53 15.47
N VAL A 88 9.56 -18.21 15.32
CA VAL A 88 10.41 -17.23 16.01
C VAL A 88 9.65 -16.49 17.12
N LYS A 89 10.17 -15.34 17.57
CA LYS A 89 9.81 -14.68 18.84
C LYS A 89 8.31 -14.40 18.99
N GLY A 90 7.59 -14.10 17.91
CA GLY A 90 6.15 -13.80 17.91
C GLY A 90 5.27 -14.87 18.53
N GLY A 91 5.74 -16.13 18.59
CA GLY A 91 5.07 -17.23 19.28
C GLY A 91 4.90 -17.06 20.79
N TYR A 92 5.58 -16.12 21.43
CA TYR A 92 5.60 -15.98 22.89
C TYR A 92 4.21 -15.87 23.55
N LEU A 93 3.19 -15.35 22.88
CA LEU A 93 1.84 -15.18 23.45
C LEU A 93 0.94 -16.42 23.31
N PHE A 94 1.08 -17.23 22.27
CA PHE A 94 0.10 -18.29 21.95
C PHE A 94 0.66 -19.45 21.12
N ALA A 95 1.98 -19.62 21.04
CA ALA A 95 2.58 -20.79 20.39
C ALA A 95 2.20 -22.12 21.06
N GLY A 96 2.49 -23.23 20.40
CA GLY A 96 2.13 -24.57 20.84
C GLY A 96 0.72 -24.95 20.42
N GLN A 97 0.01 -25.71 21.26
CA GLN A 97 -1.27 -26.31 20.90
C GLN A 97 -2.32 -25.29 20.44
N LYS A 98 -2.42 -24.14 21.12
CA LYS A 98 -3.38 -23.07 20.78
C LYS A 98 -3.22 -22.57 19.34
N TYR A 99 -1.99 -22.38 18.88
CA TYR A 99 -1.71 -22.00 17.49
C TYR A 99 -2.06 -23.13 16.51
N LEU A 100 -1.71 -24.37 16.83
CA LEU A 100 -2.03 -25.55 16.01
C LEU A 100 -3.55 -25.75 15.90
N ASP A 101 -4.30 -25.49 16.97
CA ASP A 101 -5.75 -25.57 16.98
C ASP A 101 -6.38 -24.55 16.04
N TRP A 102 -5.91 -23.30 16.04
CA TRP A 102 -6.38 -22.28 15.09
C TRP A 102 -6.03 -22.63 13.64
N GLN A 103 -4.84 -23.17 13.39
CA GLN A 103 -4.45 -23.65 12.05
C GLN A 103 -5.37 -24.79 11.59
N LYS A 104 -5.65 -25.73 12.49
CA LYS A 104 -6.57 -26.82 12.22
C LYS A 104 -7.98 -26.30 11.96
N GLU A 105 -8.48 -25.36 12.76
CA GLU A 105 -9.79 -24.70 12.59
C GLU A 105 -9.92 -24.10 11.18
N GLY A 106 -8.94 -23.30 10.75
CA GLY A 106 -8.94 -22.69 9.42
C GLY A 106 -8.83 -23.72 8.28
N SER A 107 -7.96 -24.73 8.44
CA SER A 107 -7.79 -25.79 7.46
C SER A 107 -9.04 -26.66 7.32
N ASP A 108 -9.66 -27.04 8.43
CA ASP A 108 -10.89 -27.83 8.45
C ASP A 108 -12.05 -27.01 7.86
N LEU A 109 -12.13 -25.71 8.16
CA LEU A 109 -13.13 -24.80 7.58
C LEU A 109 -13.05 -24.81 6.05
N ALA A 110 -11.86 -24.57 5.49
CA ALA A 110 -11.67 -24.58 4.04
C ALA A 110 -11.95 -25.95 3.43
N PHE A 111 -11.42 -27.03 4.03
CA PHE A 111 -11.56 -28.39 3.49
C PHE A 111 -13.01 -28.89 3.53
N ASN A 112 -13.70 -28.72 4.66
CA ASN A 112 -15.09 -29.12 4.79
C ASN A 112 -16.00 -28.22 3.94
N GLY A 113 -15.71 -26.92 3.85
CA GLY A 113 -16.42 -26.00 2.98
C GLY A 113 -16.42 -26.46 1.52
N VAL A 114 -15.27 -26.88 1.00
CA VAL A 114 -15.18 -27.45 -0.37
C VAL A 114 -15.98 -28.74 -0.48
N LYS A 115 -15.82 -29.66 0.47
CA LYS A 115 -16.50 -30.97 0.46
C LYS A 115 -18.02 -30.86 0.49
N ASN A 116 -18.51 -29.87 1.23
CA ASN A 116 -19.94 -29.62 1.43
C ASN A 116 -20.52 -28.63 0.42
N ASN A 117 -19.69 -28.08 -0.47
CA ASN A 117 -20.07 -27.01 -1.40
C ASN A 117 -20.69 -25.80 -0.67
N GLU A 118 -20.08 -25.39 0.44
CA GLU A 118 -20.49 -24.22 1.21
C GLU A 118 -20.23 -22.94 0.41
N PRO A 119 -21.18 -22.00 0.34
CA PRO A 119 -20.99 -20.73 -0.35
C PRO A 119 -19.69 -20.03 0.07
N GLY A 120 -18.95 -19.51 -0.91
CA GLY A 120 -17.67 -18.82 -0.73
C GLY A 120 -16.48 -19.70 -0.33
N LEU A 121 -16.70 -21.00 -0.07
CA LEU A 121 -15.65 -22.00 0.13
C LEU A 121 -15.82 -23.16 -0.85
N THR A 122 -16.44 -22.92 -2.00
CA THR A 122 -16.62 -23.94 -3.04
C THR A 122 -15.29 -24.28 -3.72
N LEU A 123 -15.27 -25.35 -4.51
CA LEU A 123 -14.08 -25.73 -5.28
C LEU A 123 -13.58 -24.59 -6.18
N ARG A 124 -14.49 -23.83 -6.80
CA ARG A 124 -14.12 -22.70 -7.68
C ARG A 124 -13.52 -21.53 -6.91
N ASP A 125 -13.98 -21.27 -5.68
CA ASP A 125 -13.43 -20.21 -4.82
C ASP A 125 -12.00 -20.55 -4.41
N MET A 126 -11.76 -21.79 -3.99
CA MET A 126 -10.41 -22.28 -3.64
C MET A 126 -9.49 -22.35 -4.87
N ALA A 127 -10.02 -22.71 -6.04
CA ALA A 127 -9.25 -22.72 -7.29
C ALA A 127 -8.83 -21.29 -7.70
N LEU A 128 -9.72 -20.30 -7.56
CA LEU A 128 -9.40 -18.90 -7.82
C LEU A 128 -8.31 -18.39 -6.87
N GLU A 129 -8.41 -18.71 -5.58
CA GLU A 129 -7.39 -18.43 -4.58
C GLU A 129 -6.05 -19.09 -4.94
N GLY A 130 -6.08 -20.38 -5.30
CA GLY A 130 -4.92 -21.14 -5.74
C GLY A 130 -4.25 -20.51 -6.96
N GLY A 131 -5.03 -20.00 -7.92
CA GLY A 131 -4.54 -19.28 -9.11
C GLY A 131 -3.99 -17.87 -8.82
N ALA A 132 -4.41 -17.23 -7.73
CA ALA A 132 -3.87 -15.95 -7.28
C ALA A 132 -2.53 -16.10 -6.51
N SER A 133 -2.27 -17.29 -5.98
CA SER A 133 -1.15 -17.60 -5.07
C SER A 133 0.18 -18.15 -5.67
N PRO A 134 0.35 -18.55 -6.95
CA PRO A 134 1.56 -19.27 -7.37
C PRO A 134 2.88 -18.48 -7.25
N LEU A 135 2.83 -17.15 -7.38
CA LEU A 135 3.99 -16.28 -7.15
C LEU A 135 4.24 -15.95 -5.66
N LEU A 136 3.34 -16.37 -4.76
CA LEU A 136 3.47 -16.24 -3.30
C LEU A 136 4.25 -17.42 -2.69
N MET A 137 4.16 -18.63 -3.27
CA MET A 137 4.49 -19.89 -2.57
C MET A 137 5.61 -20.74 -3.19
N GLY A 138 6.43 -20.24 -4.13
CA GLY A 138 7.60 -21.05 -4.55
C GLY A 138 8.07 -20.95 -6.00
N LEU A 139 7.54 -20.05 -6.83
CA LEU A 139 8.26 -19.66 -8.07
C LEU A 139 9.43 -18.69 -7.76
N ASN A 140 10.00 -18.81 -6.56
CA ASN A 140 10.92 -17.92 -5.84
C ASN A 140 12.35 -17.83 -6.40
N LYS A 141 12.62 -18.24 -7.64
CA LYS A 141 14.01 -18.23 -8.15
C LYS A 141 14.44 -16.91 -8.79
N VAL A 142 13.57 -15.90 -8.85
CA VAL A 142 13.81 -14.70 -9.68
C VAL A 142 13.83 -13.38 -8.88
N VAL A 143 13.27 -13.33 -7.67
CA VAL A 143 13.18 -12.09 -6.87
C VAL A 143 14.27 -12.09 -5.78
N ASN A 144 15.10 -11.05 -5.76
CA ASN A 144 16.25 -10.92 -4.86
C ASN A 144 16.20 -9.59 -4.08
N PHE A 145 16.83 -9.54 -2.88
CA PHE A 145 16.93 -8.35 -2.03
C PHE A 145 17.50 -7.14 -2.78
N VAL A 146 18.56 -7.39 -3.55
CA VAL A 146 19.10 -6.54 -4.59
C VAL A 146 19.17 -7.37 -5.86
N LEU A 147 18.86 -6.79 -7.01
CA LEU A 147 19.04 -7.52 -8.28
C LEU A 147 20.50 -7.93 -8.44
N PRO A 148 20.80 -9.23 -8.64
CA PRO A 148 22.16 -9.68 -8.87
C PRO A 148 22.71 -9.09 -10.17
N GLU A 149 24.03 -9.16 -10.33
CA GLU A 149 24.62 -9.06 -11.65
C GLU A 149 24.12 -10.25 -12.48
N ILE A 150 23.47 -9.94 -13.60
CA ILE A 150 22.93 -10.95 -14.52
C ILE A 150 23.99 -11.10 -15.61
N ASP A 151 24.54 -12.32 -15.77
CA ASP A 151 25.37 -12.62 -16.93
C ASP A 151 24.47 -12.66 -18.18
N GLN A 152 24.57 -11.59 -18.95
CA GLN A 152 23.78 -11.40 -20.16
C GLN A 152 24.10 -12.45 -21.23
N ASN A 153 25.31 -13.00 -21.25
CA ASN A 153 25.70 -14.03 -22.22
C ASN A 153 25.01 -15.37 -21.92
N GLU A 154 24.84 -15.69 -20.63
CA GLU A 154 24.13 -16.90 -20.20
C GLU A 154 22.65 -16.85 -20.62
N VAL A 155 21.99 -15.70 -20.49
CA VAL A 155 20.58 -15.56 -20.86
C VAL A 155 20.40 -15.58 -22.38
N LEU A 156 21.26 -14.90 -23.15
CA LEU A 156 21.20 -14.94 -24.62
C LEU A 156 21.37 -16.37 -25.15
N ALA A 157 22.26 -17.16 -24.53
CA ALA A 157 22.49 -18.55 -24.91
C ALA A 157 21.24 -19.44 -24.75
N GLN A 158 20.37 -19.16 -23.76
CA GLN A 158 19.12 -19.91 -23.56
C GLN A 158 18.13 -19.74 -24.73
N PHE A 159 18.18 -18.60 -25.42
CA PHE A 159 17.35 -18.32 -26.58
C PHE A 159 18.06 -18.64 -27.91
N GLY A 160 19.22 -19.29 -27.87
CA GLY A 160 20.01 -19.63 -29.06
C GLY A 160 20.68 -18.44 -29.74
N PHE A 161 20.75 -17.28 -29.09
CA PHE A 161 21.47 -16.12 -29.58
C PHE A 161 22.94 -16.20 -29.15
N THR A 162 23.85 -15.78 -30.04
CA THR A 162 25.26 -15.57 -29.70
C THR A 162 25.52 -14.08 -29.55
N ALA A 163 26.35 -13.71 -28.57
CA ALA A 163 26.81 -12.32 -28.41
C ALA A 163 27.47 -11.79 -29.71
N ALA A 164 28.03 -12.67 -30.55
CA ALA A 164 28.61 -12.31 -31.84
C ALA A 164 27.57 -11.90 -32.91
N ALA A 165 26.36 -12.48 -32.88
CA ALA A 165 25.31 -12.17 -33.84
C ALA A 165 24.61 -10.83 -33.53
N TRP A 166 24.44 -10.53 -32.24
CA TRP A 166 23.81 -9.29 -31.76
C TRP A 166 24.53 -8.78 -30.51
N PRO A 167 25.64 -8.03 -30.66
CA PRO A 167 26.49 -7.64 -29.53
C PRO A 167 25.80 -6.78 -28.46
N ASN A 168 24.67 -6.15 -28.81
CA ASN A 168 23.87 -5.32 -27.91
C ASN A 168 22.44 -5.85 -27.69
N ALA A 169 22.06 -7.06 -28.16
CA ALA A 169 20.69 -7.58 -28.00
C ALA A 169 20.27 -7.73 -26.53
N SER A 170 21.21 -8.16 -25.68
CA SER A 170 20.95 -8.53 -24.29
C SER A 170 20.42 -7.39 -23.42
N SER A 171 20.76 -6.15 -23.76
CA SER A 171 20.39 -4.97 -22.96
C SER A 171 18.93 -4.53 -23.15
N PHE A 172 18.21 -5.10 -24.12
CA PHE A 172 16.80 -4.80 -24.39
C PHE A 172 15.82 -5.85 -23.82
N TRP A 173 16.25 -7.10 -23.65
CA TRP A 173 15.32 -8.24 -23.42
C TRP A 173 15.43 -8.91 -22.04
N VAL A 174 16.53 -8.74 -21.31
CA VAL A 174 16.81 -9.52 -20.09
C VAL A 174 16.61 -8.70 -18.81
N ALA A 175 17.28 -7.55 -18.74
CA ALA A 175 17.14 -6.52 -17.72
C ALA A 175 17.84 -5.25 -18.24
N SER A 176 17.45 -4.07 -17.75
CA SER A 176 18.12 -2.83 -18.17
C SER A 176 19.61 -2.89 -17.84
N ALA A 177 20.45 -2.75 -18.86
CA ALA A 177 21.89 -2.69 -18.69
C ALA A 177 22.28 -1.37 -17.99
N PRO A 178 23.25 -1.40 -17.06
CA PRO A 178 23.69 -0.21 -16.35
C PRO A 178 24.37 0.81 -17.29
N PRO A 179 24.53 2.08 -16.88
CA PRO A 179 25.11 3.14 -17.72
C PRO A 179 26.48 2.79 -18.34
N ASP A 180 27.37 2.15 -17.57
CA ASP A 180 28.71 1.77 -18.02
C ASP A 180 28.69 0.80 -19.22
N PHE A 181 27.67 -0.06 -19.32
CA PHE A 181 27.48 -0.93 -20.49
C PHE A 181 27.29 -0.12 -21.78
N TRP A 182 26.61 1.02 -21.69
CA TRP A 182 26.36 1.92 -22.81
C TRP A 182 27.49 2.94 -23.03
N GLY A 183 28.50 2.96 -22.16
CA GLY A 183 29.54 3.99 -22.17
C GLY A 183 29.01 5.39 -21.84
N VAL A 184 27.91 5.49 -21.09
CA VAL A 184 27.31 6.76 -20.67
C VAL A 184 27.39 6.92 -19.15
N SER A 185 27.38 8.16 -18.67
CA SER A 185 27.30 8.43 -17.23
C SER A 185 25.95 8.01 -16.66
N LYS A 186 25.90 7.71 -15.36
CA LYS A 186 24.63 7.55 -14.64
C LYS A 186 23.71 8.75 -14.84
N TRP A 187 22.41 8.50 -14.77
CA TRP A 187 21.40 9.56 -14.84
C TRP A 187 21.66 10.62 -13.77
N GLN A 188 21.39 11.88 -14.13
CA GLN A 188 21.46 13.03 -13.23
C GLN A 188 20.20 13.85 -13.42
N GLY A 189 19.52 14.14 -12.32
CA GLY A 189 18.30 14.94 -12.30
C GLY A 189 18.04 15.49 -10.91
N THR A 190 17.25 16.56 -10.85
CA THR A 190 16.75 17.09 -9.57
C THR A 190 15.86 16.06 -8.87
N PRO A 191 15.73 16.10 -7.53
CA PRO A 191 14.80 15.22 -6.80
C PRO A 191 13.38 15.23 -7.37
N GLU A 192 12.90 16.38 -7.85
CA GLU A 192 11.57 16.55 -8.43
C GLU A 192 11.46 15.88 -9.81
N GLU A 193 12.49 15.98 -10.65
CA GLU A 193 12.56 15.27 -11.93
C GLU A 193 12.61 13.76 -11.73
N ASN A 194 13.43 13.30 -10.79
CA ASN A 194 13.56 11.89 -10.45
C ASN A 194 12.24 11.31 -9.95
N SER A 195 11.54 12.02 -9.06
CA SER A 195 10.21 11.62 -8.56
C SER A 195 9.17 11.54 -9.69
N ARG A 196 9.15 12.49 -10.63
CA ARG A 196 8.24 12.44 -11.80
C ARG A 196 8.55 11.28 -12.74
N MET A 197 9.83 11.06 -13.04
CA MET A 197 10.30 9.95 -13.88
C MET A 197 9.93 8.61 -13.26
N LEU A 198 10.28 8.40 -11.99
CA LEU A 198 10.05 7.15 -11.29
C LEU A 198 8.56 6.87 -11.14
N ARG A 199 7.73 7.89 -10.88
CA ARG A 199 6.26 7.75 -10.85
C ARG A 199 5.70 7.27 -12.18
N SER A 200 6.19 7.80 -13.29
CA SER A 200 5.76 7.39 -14.64
C SER A 200 6.16 5.93 -14.93
N ALA A 201 7.42 5.58 -14.66
CA ALA A 201 7.94 4.23 -14.86
C ALA A 201 7.19 3.19 -14.01
N MET A 202 7.00 3.46 -12.72
CA MET A 202 6.36 2.50 -11.81
C MET A 202 4.85 2.34 -12.05
N ARG A 203 4.15 3.40 -12.49
CA ARG A 203 2.76 3.28 -12.95
C ARG A 203 2.67 2.34 -14.14
N PHE A 204 3.59 2.45 -15.11
CA PHE A 204 3.67 1.51 -16.24
C PHE A 204 3.98 0.08 -15.79
N PHE A 205 4.84 -0.11 -14.80
CA PHE A 205 5.16 -1.43 -14.23
C PHE A 205 4.00 -2.07 -13.43
N GLY A 206 2.91 -1.34 -13.20
CA GLY A 206 1.70 -1.85 -12.55
C GLY A 206 1.49 -1.37 -11.11
N ALA A 207 2.29 -0.43 -10.61
CA ALA A 207 1.98 0.24 -9.35
C ALA A 207 0.66 1.01 -9.49
N SER A 208 -0.23 0.91 -8.50
CA SER A 208 -1.44 1.72 -8.49
C SER A 208 -1.13 3.19 -8.23
N GLU A 209 -0.13 3.45 -7.40
CA GLU A 209 0.44 4.78 -7.18
C GLU A 209 1.78 4.64 -6.45
N VAL A 210 2.65 5.65 -6.56
CA VAL A 210 3.93 5.72 -5.84
C VAL A 210 4.14 7.09 -5.20
N ARG A 211 4.73 7.07 -4.00
CA ARG A 211 5.06 8.25 -3.19
C ARG A 211 6.47 8.10 -2.64
N PHE A 212 7.06 9.21 -2.22
CA PHE A 212 8.48 9.22 -1.84
C PHE A 212 8.71 9.86 -0.47
N ALA A 213 9.75 9.42 0.23
CA ALA A 213 10.25 10.06 1.43
C ALA A 213 11.77 9.93 1.50
N GLU A 214 12.41 10.78 2.31
CA GLU A 214 13.81 10.59 2.67
C GLU A 214 13.93 9.59 3.82
N LEU A 215 14.96 8.74 3.80
CA LEU A 215 15.35 7.89 4.93
C LEU A 215 16.24 8.68 5.91
N ASN A 216 15.64 9.65 6.60
CA ASN A 216 16.28 10.55 7.55
C ASN A 216 16.27 10.00 8.99
N GLU A 217 16.70 10.79 9.97
CA GLU A 217 16.78 10.37 11.38
C GLU A 217 15.47 9.83 11.97
N LYS A 218 14.30 10.33 11.55
CA LYS A 218 13.01 9.83 12.05
C LYS A 218 12.55 8.60 11.28
N THR A 219 12.59 8.63 9.95
CA THR A 219 12.11 7.49 9.13
C THR A 219 13.07 6.29 9.19
N LYS A 220 14.37 6.49 9.47
CA LYS A 220 15.33 5.41 9.83
C LYS A 220 14.87 4.59 11.03
N LYS A 221 14.13 5.19 11.97
CA LYS A 221 13.55 4.47 13.13
C LYS A 221 12.46 3.47 12.73
N LEU A 222 11.93 3.55 11.52
CA LEU A 222 10.97 2.59 10.99
C LEU A 222 11.65 1.35 10.38
N ILE A 223 12.95 1.40 10.09
CA ILE A 223 13.69 0.23 9.63
C ILE A 223 13.82 -0.76 10.78
N PHE A 224 13.35 -1.99 10.57
CA PHE A 224 13.41 -3.03 11.58
C PHE A 224 14.85 -3.35 12.00
N THR A 225 15.06 -3.80 13.24
CA THR A 225 16.36 -4.35 13.68
C THR A 225 16.58 -5.77 13.21
N HIS A 226 15.48 -6.52 13.05
CA HIS A 226 15.47 -7.89 12.54
C HIS A 226 14.27 -8.06 11.61
N HIS A 227 14.48 -8.84 10.56
CA HIS A 227 13.44 -9.31 9.68
C HIS A 227 12.51 -10.31 10.40
N VAL A 228 11.35 -10.62 9.80
CA VAL A 228 10.35 -11.53 10.40
C VAL A 228 10.88 -12.96 10.58
N HIS A 229 11.95 -13.33 9.87
CA HIS A 229 12.66 -14.61 10.02
C HIS A 229 13.81 -14.52 11.04
N ASN A 230 13.86 -13.45 11.85
CA ASN A 230 14.88 -13.16 12.85
C ASN A 230 16.29 -12.90 12.27
N THR A 231 16.41 -12.67 10.96
CA THR A 231 17.64 -12.22 10.31
C THR A 231 17.92 -10.75 10.64
N PRO A 232 19.06 -10.39 11.24
CA PRO A 232 19.45 -9.02 11.54
C PRO A 232 19.43 -8.09 10.32
N ILE A 233 19.04 -6.84 10.54
CA ILE A 233 19.12 -5.74 9.57
C ILE A 233 20.04 -4.67 10.13
N VAL A 234 21.16 -4.41 9.47
CA VAL A 234 22.22 -3.52 9.95
C VAL A 234 22.54 -2.44 8.94
N PHE A 235 23.06 -1.31 9.44
CA PHE A 235 23.65 -0.26 8.61
C PHE A 235 25.17 -0.39 8.68
N GLU A 236 25.83 -0.39 7.53
CA GLU A 236 27.30 -0.44 7.43
C GLU A 236 27.79 0.61 6.43
N ASP A 237 29.04 1.06 6.58
CA ASP A 237 29.69 1.95 5.61
C ASP A 237 30.09 1.18 4.35
N VAL A 238 29.10 0.96 3.48
CA VAL A 238 29.23 0.27 2.19
C VAL A 238 28.51 1.07 1.11
N ASP A 239 28.93 0.95 -0.15
CA ASP A 239 28.27 1.63 -1.28
C ASP A 239 26.94 0.98 -1.67
N ARG A 240 26.83 -0.34 -1.53
CA ARG A 240 25.68 -1.11 -2.00
C ARG A 240 25.14 -2.01 -0.90
N ALA A 241 23.82 -2.11 -0.84
CA ALA A 241 23.15 -3.10 -0.02
C ALA A 241 23.51 -4.51 -0.49
N TYR A 242 23.59 -5.44 0.45
CA TYR A 242 23.81 -6.85 0.17
C TYR A 242 23.16 -7.73 1.24
N GLU A 243 22.91 -8.99 0.89
CA GLU A 243 22.46 -10.00 1.83
C GLU A 243 23.56 -11.04 2.05
N VAL A 244 23.74 -11.46 3.29
CA VAL A 244 24.49 -12.67 3.64
C VAL A 244 23.46 -13.69 4.07
N ALA A 245 23.17 -14.66 3.19
CA ALA A 245 22.08 -15.62 3.35
C ALA A 245 22.08 -16.24 4.76
N GLY A 246 20.95 -16.13 5.46
CA GLY A 246 20.76 -16.65 6.82
C GLY A 246 21.56 -15.93 7.92
N GLN A 247 22.26 -14.84 7.63
CA GLN A 247 23.09 -14.12 8.61
C GLN A 247 22.68 -12.66 8.82
N LYS A 248 22.58 -11.85 7.75
CA LYS A 248 22.23 -10.42 7.88
C LYS A 248 21.80 -9.81 6.55
N PHE A 249 20.96 -8.79 6.62
CA PHE A 249 20.73 -7.81 5.57
C PHE A 249 21.48 -6.53 5.89
N VAL A 250 22.27 -6.03 4.95
CA VAL A 250 23.08 -4.83 5.12
C VAL A 250 22.54 -3.71 4.25
N LEU A 251 22.23 -2.58 4.90
CA LEU A 251 21.89 -1.33 4.24
C LEU A 251 23.10 -0.38 4.29
N PRO A 252 23.38 0.37 3.21
CA PRO A 252 24.36 1.45 3.23
C PRO A 252 24.02 2.50 4.30
N ASP A 253 25.00 2.91 5.11
CA ASP A 253 24.89 4.11 5.93
C ASP A 253 25.17 5.38 5.10
N LYS A 254 24.34 5.57 4.08
CA LYS A 254 24.41 6.68 3.12
C LYS A 254 23.00 7.25 2.93
N PRO A 255 22.85 8.45 2.33
CA PRO A 255 21.53 8.98 2.01
C PRO A 255 20.74 7.98 1.15
N LEU A 256 19.61 7.53 1.68
CA LEU A 256 18.67 6.66 1.02
C LEU A 256 17.29 7.33 1.01
N TYR A 257 16.47 6.91 0.05
CA TYR A 257 15.12 7.40 -0.15
C TYR A 257 14.16 6.22 -0.17
N ILE A 258 12.97 6.44 0.36
CA ILE A 258 11.88 5.47 0.41
C ILE A 258 10.99 5.71 -0.82
N ILE A 259 10.73 4.63 -1.55
CA ILE A 259 9.72 4.53 -2.58
C ILE A 259 8.57 3.74 -1.96
N SER A 260 7.53 4.47 -1.55
CA SER A 260 6.28 3.89 -1.08
C SER A 260 5.43 3.48 -2.27
N VAL A 261 4.90 2.27 -2.25
CA VAL A 261 4.15 1.67 -3.36
C VAL A 261 2.78 1.23 -2.90
N ALA A 262 1.74 1.66 -3.61
CA ALA A 262 0.38 1.19 -3.43
C ALA A 262 -0.01 0.21 -4.54
N ILE A 263 -0.64 -0.91 -4.15
CA ILE A 263 -1.26 -1.89 -5.04
C ILE A 263 -2.72 -2.05 -4.64
N GLN A 264 -3.64 -1.62 -5.49
CA GLN A 264 -5.07 -1.77 -5.28
C GLN A 264 -5.46 -3.24 -5.11
N MET A 265 -6.53 -3.50 -4.38
CA MET A 265 -7.17 -4.80 -4.34
C MET A 265 -8.65 -4.67 -4.67
N SER A 266 -9.29 -5.78 -5.02
CA SER A 266 -10.70 -5.77 -5.37
C SER A 266 -11.58 -5.52 -4.14
N LYS A 267 -12.17 -4.32 -4.06
CA LYS A 267 -13.15 -3.94 -3.04
C LYS A 267 -14.32 -4.91 -3.03
N GLU A 268 -14.82 -5.32 -4.19
CA GLU A 268 -15.94 -6.27 -4.31
C GLU A 268 -15.57 -7.64 -3.72
N MET A 269 -14.40 -8.18 -4.05
CA MET A 269 -13.94 -9.44 -3.48
C MET A 269 -13.73 -9.33 -1.97
N TYR A 270 -13.25 -8.17 -1.48
CA TYR A 270 -13.10 -7.91 -0.04
C TYR A 270 -14.42 -7.86 0.73
N ARG A 271 -15.53 -7.53 0.08
CA ARG A 271 -16.86 -7.57 0.71
C ARG A 271 -17.34 -9.01 0.96
N GLN A 272 -16.75 -10.03 0.34
CA GLN A 272 -17.09 -11.45 0.58
C GLN A 272 -16.63 -11.98 1.95
N GLY A 273 -16.15 -11.12 2.84
CA GLY A 273 -15.84 -11.47 4.22
C GLY A 273 -14.71 -12.49 4.33
N ASN A 274 -15.05 -13.75 4.60
CA ASN A 274 -14.06 -14.83 4.79
C ASN A 274 -14.03 -15.84 3.64
N ALA A 275 -14.80 -15.62 2.56
CA ALA A 275 -14.76 -16.48 1.37
C ALA A 275 -13.37 -16.53 0.73
N GLY A 276 -13.06 -17.63 0.03
CA GLY A 276 -11.81 -17.81 -0.72
C GLY A 276 -11.57 -16.73 -1.77
N ILE A 277 -12.62 -16.24 -2.42
CA ILE A 277 -12.59 -15.09 -3.34
C ILE A 277 -11.91 -13.88 -2.70
N ARG A 278 -12.20 -13.61 -1.42
CA ARG A 278 -11.58 -12.49 -0.70
C ARG A 278 -10.09 -12.73 -0.48
N PHE A 279 -9.70 -13.95 -0.12
CA PHE A 279 -8.29 -14.29 0.07
C PHE A 279 -7.52 -14.25 -1.26
N ALA A 280 -8.15 -14.60 -2.38
CA ALA A 280 -7.58 -14.44 -3.72
C ALA A 280 -7.19 -12.98 -4.02
N ALA A 281 -8.06 -12.01 -3.69
CA ALA A 281 -7.76 -10.58 -3.86
C ALA A 281 -6.58 -10.12 -2.99
N ASN A 282 -6.46 -10.67 -1.77
CA ASN A 282 -5.33 -10.44 -0.88
C ASN A 282 -4.01 -11.00 -1.46
N ASN A 283 -4.02 -12.18 -2.06
CA ASN A 283 -2.80 -12.79 -2.61
C ASN A 283 -2.35 -12.11 -3.91
N MET A 284 -3.30 -11.62 -4.69
CA MET A 284 -3.02 -10.91 -5.94
C MET A 284 -2.13 -9.67 -5.73
N ARG A 285 -2.26 -8.90 -4.63
CA ARG A 285 -1.38 -7.74 -4.41
C ARG A 285 0.09 -8.11 -4.29
N TYR A 286 0.42 -9.23 -3.63
CA TYR A 286 1.81 -9.70 -3.50
C TYR A 286 2.36 -10.16 -4.84
N ARG A 287 1.53 -10.86 -5.62
CA ARG A 287 1.86 -11.25 -7.00
C ARG A 287 2.23 -10.03 -7.85
N LEU A 288 1.41 -8.98 -7.83
CA LEU A 288 1.65 -7.76 -8.60
C LEU A 288 2.87 -6.99 -8.07
N ASN A 289 3.04 -6.90 -6.75
CA ASN A 289 4.20 -6.22 -6.16
C ASN A 289 5.52 -6.87 -6.57
N ASN A 290 5.59 -8.20 -6.70
CA ASN A 290 6.81 -8.87 -7.19
C ASN A 290 7.21 -8.38 -8.59
N VAL A 291 6.23 -8.20 -9.49
CA VAL A 291 6.47 -7.65 -10.84
C VAL A 291 6.94 -6.20 -10.74
N VAL A 292 6.24 -5.38 -9.96
CA VAL A 292 6.59 -3.97 -9.74
C VAL A 292 8.00 -3.84 -9.16
N GLN A 293 8.35 -4.62 -8.15
CA GLN A 293 9.66 -4.60 -7.50
C GLN A 293 10.78 -4.92 -8.49
N VAL A 294 10.69 -6.05 -9.21
CA VAL A 294 11.74 -6.46 -10.15
C VAL A 294 11.91 -5.46 -11.30
N ALA A 295 10.80 -4.96 -11.85
CA ALA A 295 10.83 -3.94 -12.90
C ALA A 295 11.44 -2.63 -12.40
N THR A 296 11.09 -2.21 -11.18
CA THR A 296 11.62 -0.99 -10.54
C THR A 296 13.12 -1.11 -10.26
N GLN A 297 13.56 -2.23 -9.69
CA GLN A 297 14.98 -2.47 -9.45
C GLN A 297 15.76 -2.52 -10.78
N SER A 298 15.17 -3.10 -11.84
CA SER A 298 15.79 -3.16 -13.16
C SER A 298 15.92 -1.75 -13.75
N PHE A 299 14.86 -0.95 -13.66
CA PHE A 299 14.87 0.44 -14.12
C PHE A 299 15.93 1.26 -13.37
N LEU A 300 15.94 1.21 -12.03
CA LEU A 300 16.93 1.90 -11.19
C LEU A 300 18.35 1.48 -11.58
N LYS A 301 18.62 0.18 -11.74
CA LYS A 301 19.90 -0.33 -12.22
C LYS A 301 20.27 0.25 -13.58
N GLY A 302 19.32 0.31 -14.51
CA GLY A 302 19.50 0.86 -15.85
C GLY A 302 19.91 2.34 -15.86
N ILE A 303 19.40 3.12 -14.92
CA ILE A 303 19.75 4.54 -14.77
C ILE A 303 20.94 4.79 -13.83
N GLY A 304 21.53 3.74 -13.25
CA GLY A 304 22.75 3.80 -12.44
C GLY A 304 22.55 3.94 -10.94
N TYR A 305 21.42 3.49 -10.42
CA TYR A 305 21.04 3.52 -9.01
C TYR A 305 20.65 2.12 -8.51
N GLN A 306 20.67 1.90 -7.20
CA GLN A 306 20.24 0.64 -6.61
C GLN A 306 18.78 0.72 -6.13
N GLY A 307 18.05 -0.38 -6.29
CA GLY A 307 16.75 -0.60 -5.66
C GLY A 307 16.85 -1.73 -4.65
N ILE A 308 16.56 -1.44 -3.39
CA ILE A 308 16.63 -2.37 -2.26
C ILE A 308 15.19 -2.77 -1.93
N GLY A 309 14.82 -3.97 -2.33
CA GLY A 309 13.45 -4.47 -2.25
C GLY A 309 13.23 -5.40 -1.05
N TYR A 310 12.19 -6.23 -1.18
CA TYR A 310 11.89 -7.28 -0.23
C TYR A 310 12.90 -8.43 -0.39
N PRO A 311 13.40 -9.02 0.71
CA PRO A 311 14.51 -9.97 0.67
C PRO A 311 14.09 -11.34 0.13
N SER A 312 15.08 -12.13 -0.31
CA SER A 312 14.85 -13.48 -0.85
C SER A 312 14.21 -14.43 0.18
N GLU A 313 14.46 -14.20 1.47
CA GLU A 313 13.85 -14.94 2.58
C GLU A 313 12.35 -14.70 2.73
N SER A 314 11.81 -13.57 2.23
CA SER A 314 10.35 -13.32 2.23
C SER A 314 9.91 -12.28 1.19
N LEU A 315 9.04 -12.71 0.27
CA LEU A 315 8.48 -11.85 -0.79
C LEU A 315 7.34 -10.93 -0.34
N PHE A 316 7.01 -10.93 0.95
CA PHE A 316 5.85 -10.20 1.47
C PHE A 316 6.11 -9.45 2.78
N HIS A 317 7.30 -9.60 3.38
CA HIS A 317 7.74 -8.83 4.53
C HIS A 317 8.96 -7.99 4.17
N GLY A 318 8.84 -6.67 4.32
CA GLY A 318 9.86 -5.72 3.94
C GLY A 318 10.80 -5.35 5.09
N MET A 319 11.63 -4.35 4.86
CA MET A 319 12.57 -3.81 5.84
C MET A 319 11.94 -2.88 6.88
N MET A 320 10.68 -2.46 6.66
CA MET A 320 9.97 -1.49 7.50
C MET A 320 8.44 -1.73 7.47
N PRO A 321 7.66 -1.19 8.41
CA PRO A 321 6.20 -1.28 8.36
C PRO A 321 5.66 -0.37 7.26
N SER A 322 5.28 -0.96 6.12
CA SER A 322 4.83 -0.22 4.93
C SER A 322 3.58 0.63 5.15
N GLN A 323 2.75 0.30 6.14
CA GLN A 323 1.63 1.15 6.57
C GLN A 323 2.09 2.48 7.18
N ALA A 324 3.15 2.48 7.98
CA ALA A 324 3.67 3.70 8.57
C ALA A 324 4.27 4.61 7.48
N ASP A 325 5.02 4.01 6.55
CA ASP A 325 5.51 4.69 5.36
C ASP A 325 4.36 5.27 4.51
N ALA A 326 3.31 4.50 4.24
CA ALA A 326 2.15 4.96 3.50
C ALA A 326 1.43 6.16 4.17
N ILE A 327 1.41 6.21 5.50
CA ILE A 327 0.85 7.35 6.24
C ILE A 327 1.75 8.59 6.09
N LEU A 328 3.06 8.42 6.26
CA LEU A 328 4.03 9.53 6.24
C LEU A 328 4.23 10.12 4.84
N THR A 329 4.11 9.30 3.81
CA THR A 329 4.18 9.72 2.39
C THR A 329 2.83 10.17 1.84
N GLY A 330 1.79 10.15 2.67
CA GLY A 330 0.47 10.69 2.34
C GLY A 330 -0.36 9.81 1.42
N PHE A 331 -0.11 8.50 1.32
CA PHE A 331 -1.06 7.58 0.67
C PHE A 331 -2.38 7.46 1.41
N ALA A 332 -2.30 7.46 2.73
CA ALA A 332 -3.42 7.10 3.59
C ALA A 332 -3.35 7.78 4.95
N GLU A 333 -4.48 7.77 5.65
CA GLU A 333 -4.54 8.10 7.08
C GLU A 333 -4.63 6.83 7.93
N MET A 334 -4.28 6.95 9.21
CA MET A 334 -4.47 5.87 10.19
C MET A 334 -5.95 5.46 10.28
N ALA A 335 -6.22 4.18 10.50
CA ALA A 335 -7.57 3.65 10.68
C ALA A 335 -7.81 3.19 12.13
N ARG A 336 -9.10 3.07 12.52
CA ARG A 336 -9.50 2.48 13.81
C ARG A 336 -8.93 1.07 14.06
N ASN A 337 -8.78 0.26 13.02
CA ASN A 337 -8.28 -1.10 13.20
C ASN A 337 -6.75 -1.20 13.34
N ASN A 338 -6.02 -0.08 13.24
CA ASN A 338 -4.57 0.10 13.46
C ASN A 338 -3.61 -0.88 12.73
N ASN A 339 -4.14 -1.84 11.97
CA ASN A 339 -3.40 -2.81 11.16
C ASN A 339 -3.43 -2.42 9.67
N TYR A 340 -4.38 -1.56 9.29
CA TYR A 340 -4.56 -1.05 7.93
C TYR A 340 -4.78 0.47 7.96
N CYS A 341 -4.62 1.10 6.81
CA CYS A 341 -4.78 2.54 6.62
C CYS A 341 -5.92 2.83 5.64
N ILE A 342 -6.40 4.07 5.60
CA ILE A 342 -7.51 4.49 4.72
C ILE A 342 -6.95 5.46 3.67
N SER A 343 -6.90 5.05 2.41
CA SER A 343 -6.54 5.90 1.29
C SER A 343 -7.77 6.67 0.76
N PRO A 344 -7.66 7.96 0.43
CA PRO A 344 -8.72 8.73 -0.23
C PRO A 344 -9.17 8.16 -1.57
N GLU A 345 -8.22 7.60 -2.30
CA GLU A 345 -8.39 7.00 -3.62
C GLU A 345 -9.00 5.60 -3.52
N PHE A 346 -8.45 4.78 -2.62
CA PHE A 346 -8.64 3.34 -2.67
C PHE A 346 -9.35 2.75 -1.44
N GLY A 347 -9.66 3.56 -0.43
CA GLY A 347 -10.25 3.11 0.83
C GLY A 347 -9.27 2.26 1.64
N THR A 348 -9.76 1.23 2.32
CA THR A 348 -8.91 0.32 3.12
C THR A 348 -8.37 -0.87 2.33
N VAL A 349 -8.83 -1.07 1.10
CA VAL A 349 -8.56 -2.28 0.30
C VAL A 349 -7.36 -2.06 -0.61
N VAL A 350 -6.19 -1.87 0.03
CA VAL A 350 -4.90 -1.57 -0.62
C VAL A 350 -3.78 -2.36 0.04
N GLY A 351 -2.83 -2.84 -0.75
CA GLY A 351 -1.53 -3.31 -0.29
C GLY A 351 -0.49 -2.20 -0.37
N TYR A 352 0.24 -1.98 0.71
CA TYR A 352 1.36 -1.04 0.74
C TYR A 352 2.69 -1.79 0.83
N TYR A 353 3.69 -1.28 0.11
CA TYR A 353 5.04 -1.81 0.08
C TYR A 353 6.05 -0.67 0.11
N SER A 354 7.27 -0.95 0.53
CA SER A 354 8.35 0.05 0.59
C SER A 354 9.62 -0.51 -0.05
N ILE A 355 10.18 0.23 -1.00
CA ILE A 355 11.49 -0.05 -1.64
C ILE A 355 12.44 1.08 -1.24
N LEU A 356 13.71 0.80 -0.96
CA LEU A 356 14.70 1.85 -0.72
C LEU A 356 15.58 2.06 -1.96
N THR A 357 16.10 3.27 -2.14
CA THR A 357 17.01 3.59 -3.24
C THR A 357 18.02 4.66 -2.85
N ASP A 358 19.14 4.73 -3.55
CA ASP A 358 20.11 5.82 -3.49
C ASP A 358 19.85 6.91 -4.54
N LEU A 359 18.76 6.82 -5.31
CA LEU A 359 18.27 7.89 -6.19
C LEU A 359 17.67 9.02 -5.34
N PRO A 360 18.16 10.28 -5.46
CA PRO A 360 17.53 11.41 -4.78
C PRO A 360 16.10 11.64 -5.27
N LEU A 361 15.15 11.69 -4.34
CA LEU A 361 13.71 11.84 -4.63
C LEU A 361 13.11 12.97 -3.79
N ALA A 362 12.24 13.77 -4.41
CA ALA A 362 11.49 14.80 -3.72
C ALA A 362 10.43 14.14 -2.79
N PRO A 363 10.45 14.40 -1.47
CA PRO A 363 9.50 13.80 -0.54
C PRO A 363 8.06 14.26 -0.76
N ASP A 364 7.13 13.31 -0.69
CA ASP A 364 5.70 13.56 -0.51
C ASP A 364 5.39 13.82 0.98
N LYS A 365 4.23 14.43 1.24
CA LYS A 365 3.82 14.83 2.60
C LYS A 365 2.61 14.02 3.09
N PRO A 366 2.44 13.85 4.41
CA PRO A 366 1.21 13.30 4.97
C PRO A 366 -0.02 14.11 4.56
N ILE A 367 -1.20 13.50 4.72
CA ILE A 367 -2.48 14.09 4.33
C ILE A 367 -3.50 14.12 5.48
N ASP A 368 -4.50 15.00 5.37
CA ASP A 368 -5.76 14.97 6.14
C ASP A 368 -6.93 14.92 5.15
N ALA A 369 -7.61 13.77 5.13
CA ALA A 369 -8.85 13.52 4.39
C ALA A 369 -10.05 13.36 5.34
N GLY A 370 -9.86 13.66 6.64
CA GLY A 370 -10.85 13.51 7.69
C GLY A 370 -11.16 12.08 8.11
N TYR A 371 -10.39 11.09 7.65
CA TYR A 371 -10.70 9.68 7.87
C TYR A 371 -10.31 9.19 9.26
N PHE A 372 -9.17 9.65 9.79
CA PHE A 372 -8.83 9.35 11.17
C PHE A 372 -9.84 10.01 12.12
N ARG A 373 -10.20 11.28 11.87
CA ARG A 373 -11.30 11.97 12.57
C ARG A 373 -12.64 11.22 12.48
N PHE A 374 -12.98 10.67 11.31
CA PHE A 374 -14.18 9.85 11.14
C PHE A 374 -14.16 8.59 12.01
N CYS A 375 -12.97 8.00 12.19
CA CYS A 375 -12.79 6.83 13.04
C CYS A 375 -13.16 7.09 14.50
N HIS A 376 -13.06 8.30 15.06
CA HIS A 376 -13.51 8.59 16.45
C HIS A 376 -15.01 8.32 16.66
N THR A 377 -15.82 8.46 15.61
CA THR A 377 -17.28 8.21 15.66
C THR A 377 -17.65 6.83 15.12
N CYS A 378 -17.09 6.44 13.98
CA CYS A 378 -17.41 5.19 13.29
C CYS A 378 -16.79 3.97 13.96
N ARG A 379 -17.57 2.90 14.12
CA ARG A 379 -17.15 1.64 14.75
C ARG A 379 -17.39 0.39 13.89
N LYS A 380 -17.67 0.55 12.59
CA LYS A 380 -18.02 -0.59 11.69
C LYS A 380 -17.07 -1.76 11.77
N CYS A 381 -15.78 -1.45 11.74
CA CYS A 381 -14.74 -2.47 11.71
C CYS A 381 -14.66 -3.21 13.05
N ALA A 382 -14.93 -2.53 14.16
CA ALA A 382 -15.02 -3.13 15.49
C ALA A 382 -16.28 -4.01 15.62
N GLU A 383 -17.44 -3.51 15.18
CA GLU A 383 -18.70 -4.28 15.13
C GLU A 383 -18.57 -5.56 14.27
N ALA A 384 -17.84 -5.47 13.14
CA ALA A 384 -17.62 -6.61 12.25
C ALA A 384 -16.50 -7.58 12.69
N CYS A 385 -15.75 -7.25 13.76
CA CYS A 385 -14.58 -8.02 14.18
C CYS A 385 -15.00 -9.30 14.92
N PRO A 386 -14.69 -10.50 14.40
CA PRO A 386 -15.11 -11.75 15.03
C PRO A 386 -14.41 -12.03 16.37
N SER A 387 -13.22 -11.46 16.61
CA SER A 387 -12.49 -11.59 17.88
C SER A 387 -12.58 -10.38 18.79
N GLN A 388 -13.36 -9.34 18.41
CA GLN A 388 -13.46 -8.10 19.18
C GLN A 388 -12.08 -7.46 19.48
N ALA A 389 -11.13 -7.65 18.56
CA ALA A 389 -9.75 -7.18 18.72
C ALA A 389 -9.58 -5.67 18.52
N ILE A 390 -10.59 -4.99 17.98
CA ILE A 390 -10.54 -3.57 17.59
C ILE A 390 -11.29 -2.75 18.64
N SER A 391 -10.66 -1.68 19.12
CA SER A 391 -11.24 -0.79 20.16
C SER A 391 -12.57 -0.15 19.73
N PHE A 392 -13.50 -0.06 20.69
CA PHE A 392 -14.76 0.69 20.61
C PHE A 392 -14.65 2.10 21.20
N ASP A 393 -13.50 2.51 21.70
CA ASP A 393 -13.32 3.80 22.35
C ASP A 393 -13.49 4.94 21.35
N SER A 394 -13.98 6.09 21.82
CA SER A 394 -14.09 7.27 20.96
C SER A 394 -12.72 7.90 20.70
N GLU A 395 -11.80 7.78 21.66
CA GLU A 395 -10.48 8.41 21.60
C GLU A 395 -9.37 7.36 21.49
N PRO A 396 -8.34 7.62 20.66
CA PRO A 396 -7.15 6.78 20.61
C PRO A 396 -6.32 6.94 21.89
N SER A 397 -5.48 5.95 22.18
CA SER A 397 -4.61 5.92 23.36
C SER A 397 -3.14 5.88 22.96
N TRP A 398 -2.28 6.38 23.85
CA TRP A 398 -0.83 6.14 23.81
C TRP A 398 -0.47 4.78 24.46
N GLU A 399 -1.32 4.31 25.36
CA GLU A 399 -1.09 3.09 26.12
C GLU A 399 -1.51 1.87 25.30
N ILE A 400 -0.57 0.92 25.16
CA ILE A 400 -0.82 -0.34 24.47
C ILE A 400 -1.44 -1.33 25.45
N PRO A 401 -2.71 -1.76 25.24
CA PRO A 401 -3.34 -2.70 26.15
C PRO A 401 -2.67 -4.08 26.08
N PRO A 402 -2.72 -4.87 27.17
CA PRO A 402 -2.36 -6.28 27.13
C PRO A 402 -3.32 -7.04 26.20
N SER A 403 -2.84 -8.13 25.59
CA SER A 403 -3.70 -8.96 24.75
C SER A 403 -4.68 -9.77 25.58
N SER A 404 -5.93 -9.87 25.13
CA SER A 404 -6.95 -10.77 25.69
C SER A 404 -6.58 -12.26 25.56
N VAL A 405 -5.66 -12.61 24.65
CA VAL A 405 -5.19 -13.98 24.42
C VAL A 405 -4.37 -14.51 25.59
N ASP A 406 -3.56 -13.64 26.22
CA ASP A 406 -2.74 -13.91 27.41
C ASP A 406 -2.38 -12.58 28.11
N PRO A 407 -3.26 -12.07 29.00
CA PRO A 407 -3.09 -10.75 29.61
C PRO A 407 -1.89 -10.63 30.56
N ALA A 408 -1.33 -11.75 31.01
CA ALA A 408 -0.20 -11.78 31.94
C ALA A 408 1.14 -11.53 31.24
N LYS A 409 1.20 -11.63 29.91
CA LYS A 409 2.42 -11.40 29.14
C LYS A 409 2.51 -9.97 28.62
N GLU A 410 3.73 -9.43 28.69
CA GLU A 410 4.07 -8.11 28.19
C GLU A 410 3.77 -7.97 26.69
N THR A 411 3.20 -6.84 26.26
CA THR A 411 2.95 -6.56 24.85
C THR A 411 4.22 -6.15 24.11
N LYS A 412 4.74 -7.03 23.23
CA LYS A 412 5.91 -6.78 22.36
C LYS A 412 5.59 -6.69 20.86
N TYR A 413 4.34 -6.96 20.49
CA TYR A 413 3.91 -7.00 19.07
C TYR A 413 3.54 -5.62 18.51
N SER A 414 3.59 -4.57 19.33
CA SER A 414 3.36 -3.18 18.96
C SER A 414 4.37 -2.28 19.66
N THR A 415 4.71 -1.15 19.03
CA THR A 415 5.62 -0.14 19.57
C THR A 415 4.88 1.00 20.28
N PRO A 416 5.48 1.64 21.30
CA PRO A 416 4.97 2.87 21.91
C PRO A 416 5.16 4.07 20.97
N GLY A 417 4.89 5.30 21.44
CA GLY A 417 5.16 6.52 20.69
C GLY A 417 4.16 6.88 19.59
N LYS A 418 2.99 6.23 19.55
CA LYS A 418 1.90 6.57 18.63
C LYS A 418 0.55 6.54 19.34
N LYS A 419 -0.27 7.57 19.15
CA LYS A 419 -1.62 7.66 19.72
C LYS A 419 -2.63 7.10 18.73
N VAL A 420 -3.06 5.86 18.94
CA VAL A 420 -3.88 5.11 17.99
C VAL A 420 -4.97 4.29 18.69
N PHE A 421 -5.91 3.76 17.90
CA PHE A 421 -6.85 2.74 18.37
C PHE A 421 -6.14 1.38 18.37
N HIS A 422 -5.35 1.11 19.41
CA HIS A 422 -4.57 -0.12 19.50
C HIS A 422 -5.45 -1.35 19.28
N THR A 423 -4.97 -2.26 18.44
CA THR A 423 -5.65 -3.51 18.11
C THR A 423 -4.94 -4.67 18.78
N ASP A 424 -5.71 -5.57 19.37
CA ASP A 424 -5.22 -6.82 19.95
C ASP A 424 -4.79 -7.77 18.82
N SER A 425 -3.55 -7.61 18.37
CA SER A 425 -3.01 -8.36 17.22
C SER A 425 -3.06 -9.89 17.43
N PRO A 426 -2.75 -10.45 18.61
CA PRO A 426 -2.97 -11.88 18.88
C PRO A 426 -4.42 -12.33 18.71
N ALA A 427 -5.39 -11.58 19.25
CA ALA A 427 -6.81 -11.91 19.09
C ALA A 427 -7.26 -11.79 17.63
N CYS A 428 -6.79 -10.76 16.92
CA CYS A 428 -6.99 -10.61 15.48
C CYS A 428 -6.40 -11.81 14.71
N TYR A 429 -5.17 -12.20 15.04
CA TYR A 429 -4.44 -13.27 14.38
C TYR A 429 -5.10 -14.64 14.57
N SER A 430 -5.70 -14.90 15.74
CA SER A 430 -6.47 -16.13 15.98
C SER A 430 -7.57 -16.35 14.94
N ARG A 431 -8.27 -15.28 14.54
CA ARG A 431 -9.35 -15.34 13.54
C ARG A 431 -8.82 -15.18 12.13
N TRP A 432 -7.70 -14.48 11.93
CA TRP A 432 -7.02 -14.50 10.64
C TRP A 432 -6.63 -15.93 10.26
N ILE A 433 -6.09 -16.74 11.17
CA ILE A 433 -5.80 -18.15 10.90
C ILE A 433 -7.08 -18.99 10.88
N GLY A 434 -7.89 -18.92 11.94
CA GLY A 434 -9.04 -19.81 12.12
C GLY A 434 -10.18 -19.60 11.13
N LEU A 435 -10.25 -18.45 10.45
CA LEU A 435 -11.29 -18.14 9.45
C LEU A 435 -10.72 -17.97 8.05
N HIS A 436 -9.71 -18.78 7.69
CA HIS A 436 -9.13 -18.80 6.34
C HIS A 436 -8.74 -17.39 5.84
N GLY A 437 -7.98 -16.69 6.67
CA GLY A 437 -7.36 -15.40 6.35
C GLY A 437 -8.16 -14.14 6.69
N CYS A 438 -9.13 -14.14 7.61
CA CYS A 438 -10.04 -13.02 7.92
C CYS A 438 -9.57 -11.60 7.54
N ALA A 439 -10.41 -10.83 6.83
CA ALA A 439 -10.19 -9.40 6.61
C ALA A 439 -11.50 -8.58 6.60
N ARG A 440 -12.48 -9.02 7.40
CA ARG A 440 -13.82 -8.40 7.48
C ARG A 440 -13.75 -6.90 7.77
N CYS A 441 -12.82 -6.47 8.62
CA CYS A 441 -12.62 -5.06 8.98
C CYS A 441 -12.23 -4.19 7.77
N MET A 442 -11.44 -4.73 6.82
CA MET A 442 -11.12 -4.05 5.56
C MET A 442 -12.37 -4.00 4.69
N GLY A 443 -13.00 -5.14 4.40
CA GLY A 443 -14.16 -5.20 3.48
C GLY A 443 -15.37 -4.36 3.92
N THR A 444 -15.57 -4.22 5.23
CA THR A 444 -16.72 -3.53 5.81
C THR A 444 -16.57 -2.00 5.89
N CYS A 445 -15.36 -1.45 5.67
CA CYS A 445 -15.10 -0.02 5.85
C CYS A 445 -16.00 0.85 4.96
N VAL A 446 -16.52 1.95 5.52
CA VAL A 446 -17.40 2.91 4.80
C VAL A 446 -16.70 3.55 3.60
N PHE A 447 -15.38 3.69 3.65
CA PHE A 447 -14.57 4.32 2.61
C PHE A 447 -14.24 3.38 1.44
N ASN A 448 -14.80 2.16 1.41
CA ASN A 448 -14.77 1.30 0.23
C ASN A 448 -15.97 1.51 -0.70
N THR A 449 -16.90 2.42 -0.37
CA THR A 449 -18.03 2.72 -1.26
C THR A 449 -17.53 3.22 -2.62
N ASN A 450 -18.09 2.65 -3.70
CA ASN A 450 -17.64 2.93 -5.08
C ASN A 450 -18.00 4.36 -5.49
N MET A 451 -17.17 4.99 -6.34
CA MET A 451 -17.31 6.42 -6.67
C MET A 451 -18.27 6.72 -7.83
N LYS A 452 -19.05 5.75 -8.29
CA LYS A 452 -19.89 5.93 -9.50
C LYS A 452 -21.02 6.95 -9.32
N ALA A 453 -21.47 7.19 -8.08
CA ALA A 453 -22.50 8.18 -7.79
C ALA A 453 -21.87 9.46 -7.24
N MET A 454 -22.20 10.62 -7.84
CA MET A 454 -21.68 11.94 -7.44
C MET A 454 -21.90 12.27 -5.96
N VAL A 455 -22.93 11.67 -5.33
CA VAL A 455 -23.20 11.85 -3.89
C VAL A 455 -22.02 11.42 -3.01
N HIS A 456 -21.24 10.41 -3.42
CA HIS A 456 -20.09 9.94 -2.64
C HIS A 456 -18.92 10.95 -2.64
N ASP A 457 -18.84 11.82 -3.65
CA ASP A 457 -17.84 12.89 -3.66
C ASP A 457 -18.23 14.03 -2.71
N VAL A 458 -19.53 14.34 -2.62
CA VAL A 458 -20.07 15.30 -1.64
C VAL A 458 -19.88 14.77 -0.22
N VAL A 459 -20.16 13.49 0.01
CA VAL A 459 -19.96 12.84 1.33
C VAL A 459 -18.50 12.92 1.74
N ARG A 460 -17.55 12.58 0.86
CA ARG A 460 -16.12 12.65 1.18
C ARG A 460 -15.61 14.06 1.38
N ALA A 461 -16.07 15.03 0.58
CA ALA A 461 -15.77 16.44 0.81
C ALA A 461 -16.28 16.91 2.18
N THR A 462 -17.48 16.46 2.58
CA THR A 462 -18.06 16.76 3.89
C THR A 462 -17.20 16.15 5.01
N VAL A 463 -16.88 14.86 4.91
CA VAL A 463 -16.03 14.14 5.87
C VAL A 463 -14.65 14.78 5.99
N GLY A 464 -14.01 15.13 4.87
CA GLY A 464 -12.71 15.79 4.85
C GLY A 464 -12.70 17.19 5.46
N THR A 465 -13.86 17.86 5.46
CA THR A 465 -13.98 19.23 5.97
C THR A 465 -14.41 19.30 7.44
N THR A 466 -15.36 18.46 7.88
CA THR A 466 -15.94 18.55 9.23
C THR A 466 -16.33 17.19 9.79
N GLY A 467 -16.21 17.04 11.11
CA GLY A 467 -16.68 15.85 11.83
C GLY A 467 -18.15 15.87 12.26
N LEU A 468 -18.85 17.00 12.07
CA LEU A 468 -20.20 17.22 12.63
C LEU A 468 -21.23 16.18 12.16
N PHE A 469 -21.10 15.69 10.93
CA PHE A 469 -22.04 14.76 10.33
C PHE A 469 -21.58 13.29 10.40
N ASN A 470 -20.45 13.00 11.04
CA ASN A 470 -19.87 11.65 11.04
C ASN A 470 -20.84 10.59 11.54
N GLY A 471 -21.57 10.88 12.63
CA GLY A 471 -22.57 9.97 13.19
C GLY A 471 -23.76 9.73 12.25
N PHE A 472 -24.23 10.76 11.56
CA PHE A 472 -25.30 10.63 10.56
C PHE A 472 -24.84 9.79 9.36
N LEU A 473 -23.69 10.14 8.77
CA LEU A 473 -23.14 9.47 7.59
C LEU A 473 -22.81 7.99 7.88
N TRP A 474 -22.29 7.72 9.07
CA TRP A 474 -22.06 6.37 9.57
C TRP A 474 -23.34 5.52 9.62
N ASN A 475 -24.43 6.08 10.17
CA ASN A 475 -25.70 5.36 10.25
C ASN A 475 -26.39 5.23 8.89
N ALA A 476 -26.22 6.21 7.99
CA ALA A 476 -26.70 6.13 6.62
C ALA A 476 -26.03 4.98 5.86
N ASP A 477 -24.71 4.83 5.98
CA ASP A 477 -23.97 3.72 5.35
C ASP A 477 -24.49 2.34 5.77
N LYS A 478 -24.84 2.16 7.05
CA LYS A 478 -25.51 0.96 7.55
C LYS A 478 -26.91 0.78 6.96
N ALA A 479 -27.71 1.85 6.93
CA ALA A 479 -29.08 1.81 6.42
C ALA A 479 -29.15 1.44 4.93
N PHE A 480 -28.18 1.88 4.13
CA PHE A 480 -28.07 1.52 2.71
C PHE A 480 -27.49 0.12 2.45
N GLY A 481 -27.09 -0.61 3.50
CA GLY A 481 -26.57 -1.97 3.36
C GLY A 481 -25.19 -2.05 2.69
N TYR A 482 -24.38 -0.99 2.76
CA TYR A 482 -22.98 -1.08 2.34
C TYR A 482 -22.19 -1.96 3.31
N GLY A 483 -21.04 -2.50 2.87
CA GLY A 483 -20.16 -3.36 3.68
C GLY A 483 -20.12 -4.80 3.17
N LEU A 484 -20.09 -5.76 4.09
CA LEU A 484 -19.93 -7.16 3.72
C LEU A 484 -21.16 -7.70 2.98
N VAL A 485 -20.93 -8.52 1.96
CA VAL A 485 -21.95 -9.30 1.27
C VAL A 485 -22.40 -10.43 2.22
N PRO A 486 -23.72 -10.62 2.42
CA PRO A 486 -24.24 -11.76 3.18
C PRO A 486 -23.83 -13.10 2.54
N PRO A 487 -23.52 -14.15 3.34
CA PRO A 487 -23.04 -15.44 2.81
C PRO A 487 -23.93 -16.06 1.73
N GLU A 488 -25.25 -15.92 1.83
CA GLU A 488 -26.22 -16.44 0.87
C GLU A 488 -26.12 -15.79 -0.53
N LYS A 489 -25.38 -14.67 -0.66
CA LYS A 489 -25.16 -13.95 -1.92
C LYS A 489 -23.73 -14.06 -2.44
N TRP A 490 -22.85 -14.81 -1.76
CA TRP A 490 -21.44 -14.89 -2.17
C TRP A 490 -21.27 -15.46 -3.59
N GLU A 491 -22.11 -16.42 -3.98
CA GLU A 491 -22.06 -17.06 -5.30
C GLU A 491 -22.44 -16.12 -6.45
N GLU A 492 -23.22 -15.07 -6.19
CA GLU A 492 -23.58 -14.05 -7.21
C GLU A 492 -22.35 -13.35 -7.80
N TRP A 493 -21.19 -13.45 -7.14
CA TRP A 493 -19.95 -12.90 -7.66
C TRP A 493 -19.59 -13.49 -9.02
N TRP A 494 -19.80 -14.79 -9.22
CA TRP A 494 -19.42 -15.48 -10.44
C TRP A 494 -20.19 -15.05 -11.69
N ASP A 495 -21.32 -14.35 -11.49
CA ASP A 495 -22.25 -13.97 -12.55
C ASP A 495 -22.15 -12.48 -12.94
N LYS A 496 -21.09 -11.77 -12.50
CA LYS A 496 -20.88 -10.34 -12.83
C LYS A 496 -19.65 -10.12 -13.70
N ASP A 497 -19.69 -9.03 -14.45
CA ASP A 497 -18.55 -8.51 -15.22
C ASP A 497 -17.65 -7.64 -14.33
N TYR A 498 -16.39 -8.06 -14.18
CA TYR A 498 -15.40 -7.33 -13.38
C TYR A 498 -14.36 -6.62 -14.24
N PRO A 499 -13.82 -5.49 -13.76
CA PRO A 499 -12.64 -4.92 -14.38
C PRO A 499 -11.44 -5.85 -14.22
N VAL A 500 -10.44 -5.66 -15.08
CA VAL A 500 -9.16 -6.37 -14.99
C VAL A 500 -8.59 -6.25 -13.57
N LEU A 501 -8.17 -7.37 -12.99
CA LEU A 501 -7.68 -7.49 -11.60
C LEU A 501 -8.70 -7.11 -10.51
N GLY A 502 -9.95 -6.80 -10.86
CA GLY A 502 -10.95 -6.24 -9.94
C GLY A 502 -10.60 -4.83 -9.45
N GLN A 503 -9.78 -4.09 -10.21
CA GLN A 503 -9.27 -2.76 -9.85
C GLN A 503 -9.83 -1.69 -10.79
N ASP A 504 -9.87 -0.44 -10.32
CA ASP A 504 -10.10 0.71 -11.18
C ASP A 504 -8.74 1.27 -11.63
N SER A 505 -8.36 0.99 -12.88
CA SER A 505 -7.10 1.45 -13.47
C SER A 505 -7.10 2.94 -13.82
N THR A 506 -8.26 3.60 -13.79
CA THR A 506 -8.39 5.03 -14.15
C THR A 506 -8.03 5.97 -13.00
N ILE A 507 -7.99 5.47 -11.76
CA ILE A 507 -7.62 6.27 -10.60
C ILE A 507 -6.20 6.82 -10.78
N GLY A 508 -6.07 8.15 -10.68
CA GLY A 508 -4.80 8.86 -10.87
C GLY A 508 -4.38 9.08 -12.33
N SER A 509 -5.21 8.69 -13.30
CA SER A 509 -4.91 8.83 -14.73
C SER A 509 -5.55 10.10 -15.31
N TYR A 510 -4.78 11.19 -15.33
CA TYR A 510 -5.25 12.52 -15.77
C TYR A 510 -4.84 12.88 -17.21
N TYR A 511 -3.87 12.15 -17.77
CA TYR A 511 -3.45 12.30 -19.16
C TYR A 511 -4.22 11.26 -19.97
N GLY A 512 -5.17 11.73 -20.78
CA GLY A 512 -5.97 10.87 -21.66
C GLY A 512 -5.07 10.12 -22.66
N GLY A 513 -5.44 8.89 -23.01
CA GLY A 513 -4.67 8.04 -23.93
C GLY A 513 -4.96 6.54 -23.83
N TYR A 514 -6.10 6.18 -23.26
CA TYR A 514 -6.58 4.80 -23.12
C TYR A 514 -7.77 4.56 -24.04
#